data_AF-A0AAU8FHZ1-F1
#
_entry.id   AF-A0AAU8FHZ1-F1
#
_cell.length_a   1.000
_cell.length_b   1.000
_cell.length_c   1.000
_cell.angle_alpha   90.00
_cell.angle_beta   90.00
_cell.angle_gamma   90.00
#
_symmetry.space_group_name_H-M   'P 1'
#
loop_
_entity.id
_entity.type
_entity.pdbx_description
1 polymer ?
#
loop_
_entity_poly.entity_id
_entity_poly.type
_entity_poly.pdbx_seq_one_letter_code
_entity_poly.pdbx_strand_id
1 'polypeptide(L)'
;MNENIAFFDVYPLYGAIDIRNSTNERNAAIHADLGHYLDLLDDVLNALLPFDRSSLMQELRFHCTRWKQTVAQGQLNSTSENNLNTFLNDESRNYLIHLSQQNPRTTTLIDEYLGATHVAQGGIHRHREALDRSMELINTAVNRYFEDQKEALQESYPCYFEKFRTDGIEYDIYIGQSIAPDKPFNHFHLKNLRLWQLSSMIEVARLTRDLLSEMPRELHTTQLIFVHNHMIDISFRTDERKFDVEGAYNIRYQMIKKRIDKVRIKNSQERLTQPGKIALIYLHQRDIEDYLPFIHYLQETKSLEPVTEELELEDLQGLSGLRALRLGVAYS
;
A
#
# COMPACT_ATOMS: atom_id res chain seq x y z
N MET A 1 -17.28 -23.29 -27.89
CA MET A 1 -16.70 -23.72 -26.60
C MET A 1 -15.69 -22.65 -26.24
N ASN A 2 -15.83 -21.96 -25.10
CA ASN A 2 -14.73 -21.14 -24.60
C ASN A 2 -13.63 -22.11 -24.20
N GLU A 3 -12.53 -22.13 -24.94
CA GLU A 3 -11.33 -22.84 -24.49
C GLU A 3 -10.85 -22.18 -23.19
N ASN A 4 -10.70 -23.00 -22.15
CA ASN A 4 -10.11 -22.55 -20.90
C ASN A 4 -8.61 -22.31 -21.16
N ILE A 5 -8.17 -21.05 -21.07
CA ILE A 5 -6.75 -20.70 -21.30
C ILE A 5 -5.97 -21.17 -20.08
N ALA A 6 -5.07 -22.14 -20.26
CA ALA A 6 -4.25 -22.66 -19.17
C ALA A 6 -2.79 -22.86 -19.64
N PHE A 7 -1.87 -22.69 -18.70
CA PHE A 7 -0.45 -22.92 -18.90
C PHE A 7 0.05 -23.85 -17.80
N PHE A 8 0.61 -24.98 -18.23
CA PHE A 8 1.15 -26.00 -17.33
C PHE A 8 2.66 -25.84 -17.18
N ASP A 9 3.20 -26.25 -16.04
CA ASP A 9 4.63 -26.30 -15.77
C ASP A 9 5.36 -24.95 -16.02
N VAL A 10 4.78 -23.84 -15.56
CA VAL A 10 5.40 -22.50 -15.64
C VAL A 10 6.11 -22.13 -14.34
N TYR A 11 7.21 -21.40 -14.45
CA TYR A 11 7.91 -20.82 -13.30
C TYR A 11 7.26 -19.50 -12.90
N PRO A 12 6.80 -19.36 -11.65
CA PRO A 12 6.23 -18.12 -11.16
C PRO A 12 7.29 -17.24 -10.50
N LEU A 13 7.23 -15.94 -10.74
CA LEU A 13 8.02 -14.93 -10.04
C LEU A 13 7.07 -13.90 -9.45
N TYR A 14 7.13 -13.72 -8.14
CA TYR A 14 6.29 -12.75 -7.43
C TYR A 14 7.14 -11.65 -6.80
N GLY A 15 6.68 -10.42 -6.94
CA GLY A 15 7.23 -9.26 -6.23
C GLY A 15 6.14 -8.35 -5.69
N ALA A 16 6.45 -7.66 -4.60
CA ALA A 16 5.60 -6.67 -3.97
C ALA A 16 6.39 -5.42 -3.59
N ILE A 17 5.85 -4.26 -3.95
CA ILE A 17 6.30 -2.93 -3.55
C ILE A 17 5.16 -2.32 -2.74
N ASP A 18 5.29 -2.34 -1.41
CA ASP A 18 4.26 -1.88 -0.47
C ASP A 18 4.57 -0.49 0.07
N ILE A 19 3.55 0.31 0.37
CA ILE A 19 3.71 1.60 1.05
C ILE A 19 3.77 1.35 2.57
N ARG A 20 4.91 1.67 3.17
CA ARG A 20 5.17 1.42 4.59
C ARG A 20 4.17 2.18 5.45
N ASN A 21 3.47 1.43 6.30
CA ASN A 21 2.53 1.98 7.29
C ASN A 21 1.34 2.76 6.68
N SER A 22 0.95 2.47 5.44
CA SER A 22 -0.18 3.13 4.75
C SER A 22 -1.44 3.24 5.62
N THR A 23 -1.80 2.18 6.36
CA THR A 23 -2.95 2.19 7.27
C THR A 23 -2.81 3.20 8.40
N ASN A 24 -1.63 3.29 9.01
CA ASN A 24 -1.39 4.24 10.10
C ASN A 24 -1.37 5.68 9.59
N GLU A 25 -0.79 5.91 8.41
CA GLU A 25 -0.78 7.22 7.76
C GLU A 25 -2.20 7.68 7.39
N ARG A 26 -3.05 6.78 6.89
CA ARG A 26 -4.48 7.05 6.64
C ARG A 26 -5.20 7.45 7.92
N ASN A 27 -5.04 6.66 8.98
CA ASN A 27 -5.68 6.97 10.26
C ASN A 27 -5.21 8.31 10.84
N ALA A 28 -3.91 8.60 10.75
CA ALA A 28 -3.35 9.87 11.19
C ALA A 28 -3.91 11.06 10.38
N ALA A 29 -4.02 10.93 9.06
CA ALA A 29 -4.61 11.95 8.20
C ALA A 29 -6.09 12.22 8.55
N ILE A 30 -6.89 11.15 8.72
CA ILE A 30 -8.30 11.25 9.13
C ILE A 30 -8.43 11.96 10.48
N HIS A 31 -7.62 11.56 11.47
CA HIS A 31 -7.67 12.18 12.80
C HIS A 31 -7.28 13.67 12.76
N ALA A 32 -6.28 14.03 11.94
CA ALA A 32 -5.86 15.43 11.79
C ALA A 32 -6.95 16.29 11.13
N ASP A 33 -7.60 15.78 10.08
CA ASP A 33 -8.70 16.45 9.40
C ASP A 33 -9.93 16.61 10.32
N LEU A 34 -10.31 15.56 11.05
CA LEU A 34 -11.42 15.61 12.02
C LEU A 34 -11.14 16.56 13.19
N GLY A 35 -9.90 16.57 13.69
CA GLY A 35 -9.47 17.52 14.72
C GLY A 35 -9.62 18.97 14.24
N HIS A 36 -9.16 19.26 13.02
CA HIS A 36 -9.32 20.58 12.42
C HIS A 36 -10.79 20.97 12.24
N TYR A 37 -11.65 20.04 11.83
CA TYR A 37 -13.08 20.29 11.69
C TYR A 37 -13.72 20.64 13.03
N LEU A 38 -13.40 19.90 14.09
CA LEU A 38 -13.90 20.17 15.43
C LEU A 38 -13.41 21.51 15.99
N ASP A 39 -12.19 21.94 15.64
CA ASP A 39 -11.68 23.26 16.03
C ASP A 39 -12.48 24.39 15.35
N LEU A 40 -12.74 24.27 14.05
CA LEU A 40 -13.59 25.24 13.34
C LEU A 40 -15.01 25.30 13.92
N LEU A 41 -15.58 24.15 14.27
CA LEU A 41 -16.90 24.07 14.89
C LEU A 41 -16.90 24.72 16.29
N ASP A 42 -15.90 24.43 17.11
CA ASP A 42 -15.77 25.04 18.44
C ASP A 42 -15.65 26.57 18.34
N ASP A 43 -14.82 27.07 17.41
CA ASP A 43 -14.65 28.51 17.17
C ASP A 43 -15.96 29.20 16.77
N VAL A 44 -16.71 28.63 15.80
CA VAL A 44 -17.99 29.22 15.38
C VAL A 44 -19.03 29.15 16.49
N LEU A 45 -19.11 28.05 17.24
CA LEU A 45 -20.05 27.93 18.38
C LEU A 45 -19.72 28.95 19.48
N ASN A 46 -18.44 29.19 19.76
CA ASN A 46 -18.00 30.18 20.73
C ASN A 46 -18.32 31.62 20.26
N ALA A 47 -18.12 31.92 18.98
CA ALA A 47 -18.48 33.21 18.39
C ALA A 47 -20.00 33.48 18.41
N LEU A 48 -20.82 32.42 18.42
CA LEU A 48 -22.28 32.50 18.41
C LEU A 48 -22.93 32.66 19.79
N LEU A 49 -22.18 32.47 20.90
CA LEU A 49 -22.68 32.60 22.28
C LEU A 49 -23.35 33.94 22.65
N PRO A 50 -22.97 35.10 22.08
CA PRO A 50 -23.70 36.34 22.31
C PRO A 50 -25.10 36.35 21.68
N PHE A 51 -25.35 35.48 20.69
CA PHE A 51 -26.57 35.46 19.89
C PHE A 51 -27.51 34.31 20.26
N ASP A 52 -26.99 33.17 20.73
CA ASP A 52 -27.78 32.10 21.30
C ASP A 52 -27.12 31.48 22.55
N ARG A 53 -27.91 31.35 23.62
CA ARG A 53 -27.53 30.73 24.89
C ARG A 53 -28.46 29.58 25.29
N SER A 54 -29.23 29.07 24.33
CA SER A 54 -30.14 27.95 24.53
C SER A 54 -29.44 26.72 25.11
N SER A 55 -30.24 25.83 25.71
CA SER A 55 -29.74 24.53 26.17
C SER A 55 -29.15 23.70 25.02
N LEU A 56 -29.66 23.88 23.79
CA LEU A 56 -29.17 23.20 22.60
C LEU A 56 -27.77 23.68 22.19
N MET A 57 -27.49 24.99 22.28
CA MET A 57 -26.13 25.53 22.11
C MET A 57 -25.15 24.93 23.12
N GLN A 58 -25.57 24.82 24.38
CA GLN A 58 -24.74 24.25 25.44
C GLN A 58 -24.46 22.75 25.21
N GLU A 59 -25.47 22.00 24.79
CA GLU A 59 -25.34 20.59 24.43
C GLU A 59 -24.38 20.38 23.25
N LEU A 60 -24.53 21.13 22.16
CA LEU A 60 -23.64 21.04 21.00
C LEU A 60 -22.19 21.33 21.36
N ARG A 61 -21.93 22.37 22.17
CA ARG A 61 -20.58 22.68 22.66
C ARG A 61 -20.01 21.58 23.54
N PHE A 62 -20.85 20.98 24.39
CA PHE A 62 -20.44 19.84 25.21
C PHE A 62 -20.04 18.63 24.34
N HIS A 63 -20.85 18.26 23.34
CA HIS A 63 -20.54 17.17 22.42
C HIS A 63 -19.30 17.49 21.57
N CYS A 64 -19.15 18.72 21.06
CA CYS A 64 -17.96 19.14 20.34
C CYS A 64 -16.69 18.97 21.20
N THR A 65 -16.75 19.40 22.47
CA THR A 65 -15.64 19.23 23.42
C THR A 65 -15.33 17.75 23.68
N ARG A 66 -16.37 16.91 23.83
CA ARG A 66 -16.21 15.46 24.00
C ARG A 66 -15.54 14.82 22.79
N TRP A 67 -15.99 15.18 21.58
CA TRP A 67 -15.41 14.69 20.35
C TRP A 67 -13.95 15.12 20.19
N LYS A 68 -13.61 16.38 20.50
CA LYS A 68 -12.20 16.85 20.53
C LYS A 68 -11.33 15.97 21.43
N GLN A 69 -11.83 15.61 22.61
CA GLN A 69 -11.12 14.71 23.52
C GLN A 69 -10.98 13.29 22.95
N THR A 70 -12.04 12.73 22.35
CA THR A 70 -12.00 11.40 21.72
C THR A 70 -10.98 11.33 20.58
N VAL A 71 -10.95 12.34 19.70
CA VAL A 71 -9.99 12.43 18.60
C VAL A 71 -8.56 12.57 19.14
N ALA A 72 -8.34 13.45 20.12
CA ALA A 72 -7.02 13.66 20.73
C ALA A 72 -6.48 12.42 21.45
N GLN A 73 -7.35 11.57 21.99
CA GLN A 73 -6.98 10.31 22.65
C GLN A 73 -6.82 9.13 21.67
N GLY A 74 -7.08 9.33 20.37
CA GLY A 74 -6.98 8.28 19.36
C GLY A 74 -8.02 7.16 19.53
N GLN A 75 -9.15 7.43 20.18
CA GLN A 75 -10.19 6.44 20.50
C GLN A 75 -11.26 6.29 19.40
N LEU A 76 -10.92 6.63 18.15
CA LEU A 76 -11.83 6.51 17.02
C LEU A 76 -11.78 5.08 16.45
N ASN A 77 -12.86 4.34 16.66
CA ASN A 77 -13.21 3.18 15.84
C ASN A 77 -14.19 3.59 14.73
N SER A 78 -14.46 2.69 13.79
CA SER A 78 -15.35 2.96 12.64
C SER A 78 -16.76 3.43 13.05
N THR A 79 -17.30 2.92 14.15
CA THR A 79 -18.62 3.34 14.65
C THR A 79 -18.57 4.76 15.19
N SER A 80 -17.58 5.08 16.03
CA SER A 80 -17.41 6.43 16.58
C SER A 80 -17.06 7.46 15.49
N GLU A 81 -16.30 7.07 14.47
CA GLU A 81 -16.01 7.93 13.33
C GLU A 81 -17.28 8.26 12.54
N ASN A 82 -18.14 7.27 12.29
CA ASN A 82 -19.44 7.50 11.66
C ASN A 82 -20.31 8.44 12.51
N ASN A 83 -20.40 8.22 13.82
CA ASN A 83 -21.18 9.08 14.71
C ASN A 83 -20.65 10.52 14.74
N LEU A 84 -19.32 10.70 14.74
CA LEU A 84 -18.69 12.01 14.66
C LEU A 84 -19.01 12.69 13.31
N ASN A 85 -18.96 11.95 12.21
CA ASN A 85 -19.34 12.49 10.90
C ASN A 85 -20.81 12.91 10.85
N THR A 86 -21.73 12.16 11.47
CA THR A 86 -23.15 12.57 11.61
C THR A 86 -23.27 13.84 12.45
N PHE A 87 -22.56 13.92 13.58
CA PHE A 87 -22.55 15.11 14.43
C PHE A 87 -22.07 16.36 13.68
N LEU A 88 -20.97 16.25 12.93
CA LEU A 88 -20.37 17.36 12.17
C LEU A 88 -21.22 17.76 10.95
N ASN A 89 -21.66 16.80 10.15
CA ASN A 89 -22.27 17.10 8.85
C ASN A 89 -23.79 17.31 8.91
N ASP A 90 -24.46 16.73 9.92
CA ASP A 90 -25.91 16.80 10.05
C ASP A 90 -26.33 17.59 11.28
N GLU A 91 -25.99 17.13 12.49
CA GLU A 91 -26.54 17.72 13.72
C GLU A 91 -26.12 19.18 13.91
N SER A 92 -24.80 19.42 13.97
CA SER A 92 -24.25 20.76 14.15
C SER A 92 -24.59 21.66 12.96
N ARG A 93 -24.47 21.15 11.73
CA ARG A 93 -24.79 21.89 10.51
C ARG A 93 -26.24 22.36 10.46
N ASN A 94 -27.21 21.46 10.72
CA ASN A 94 -28.63 21.80 10.67
C ASN A 94 -28.98 22.85 11.73
N TYR A 95 -28.39 22.73 12.92
CA TYR A 95 -28.58 23.73 13.97
C TYR A 95 -27.99 25.10 13.59
N LEU A 96 -26.78 25.15 13.03
CA LEU A 96 -26.19 26.40 12.55
C LEU A 96 -27.04 27.03 11.45
N ILE A 97 -27.50 26.25 10.47
CA ILE A 97 -28.40 26.74 9.42
C ILE A 97 -29.69 27.31 10.04
N HIS A 98 -30.30 26.60 10.98
CA HIS A 98 -31.48 27.10 11.68
C HIS A 98 -31.21 28.44 12.39
N LEU A 99 -30.09 28.54 13.12
CA LEU A 99 -29.73 29.77 13.82
C LEU A 99 -29.50 30.96 12.87
N SER A 100 -28.90 30.71 11.69
CA SER A 100 -28.71 31.73 10.65
C SER A 100 -30.04 32.30 10.13
N GLN A 101 -31.08 31.45 10.06
CA GLN A 101 -32.41 31.85 9.60
C GLN A 101 -33.17 32.65 10.67
N GLN A 102 -32.91 32.38 11.95
CA GLN A 102 -33.58 33.07 13.07
C GLN A 102 -32.95 34.43 13.38
N ASN A 103 -31.64 34.60 13.16
CA ASN A 103 -30.94 35.84 13.51
C ASN A 103 -29.94 36.24 12.40
N PRO A 104 -30.28 37.21 11.53
CA PRO A 104 -29.41 37.63 10.43
C PRO A 104 -27.99 38.09 10.83
N ARG A 105 -27.76 38.41 12.10
CA ARG A 105 -26.42 38.78 12.61
C ARG A 105 -25.46 37.59 12.70
N THR A 106 -25.95 36.36 12.66
CA THR A 106 -25.12 35.14 12.72
C THR A 106 -24.75 34.61 11.35
N THR A 107 -25.44 35.05 10.29
CA THR A 107 -25.32 34.54 8.92
C THR A 107 -23.89 34.57 8.41
N THR A 108 -23.18 35.69 8.53
CA THR A 108 -21.79 35.80 8.03
C THR A 108 -20.85 34.80 8.71
N LEU A 109 -20.90 34.66 10.04
CA LEU A 109 -20.05 33.72 10.78
C LEU A 109 -20.33 32.26 10.37
N ILE A 110 -21.60 31.95 10.15
CA ILE A 110 -22.04 30.60 9.79
C ILE A 110 -21.69 30.28 8.34
N ASP A 111 -21.87 31.22 7.42
CA ASP A 111 -21.51 31.05 6.01
C ASP A 111 -19.99 30.87 5.84
N GLU A 112 -19.18 31.60 6.60
CA GLU A 112 -17.72 31.42 6.64
C GLU A 112 -17.34 30.00 7.10
N TYR A 113 -17.94 29.51 8.19
CA TYR A 113 -17.75 28.13 8.65
C TYR A 113 -18.20 27.09 7.62
N LEU A 114 -19.39 27.26 7.03
CA LEU A 114 -19.93 26.34 6.02
C LEU A 114 -19.09 26.32 4.75
N GLY A 115 -18.50 27.46 4.37
CA GLY A 115 -17.54 27.57 3.28
C GLY A 115 -16.23 26.83 3.60
N ALA A 116 -15.67 27.05 4.78
CA ALA A 116 -14.43 26.39 5.24
C ALA A 116 -14.58 24.88 5.48
N THR A 117 -15.80 24.38 5.67
CA THR A 117 -16.07 22.94 5.86
C THR A 117 -16.62 22.26 4.61
N HIS A 118 -16.73 23.00 3.50
CA HIS A 118 -17.23 22.47 2.25
C HIS A 118 -16.28 21.43 1.65
N VAL A 119 -16.78 20.22 1.35
CA VAL A 119 -15.96 19.07 0.89
C VAL A 119 -15.07 19.40 -0.33
N ALA A 120 -15.54 20.24 -1.26
CA ALA A 120 -14.80 20.55 -2.48
C ALA A 120 -13.90 21.80 -2.40
N GLN A 121 -14.06 22.66 -1.38
CA GLN A 121 -13.45 24.00 -1.37
C GLN A 121 -12.87 24.42 0.00
N GLY A 122 -13.27 23.76 1.08
CA GLY A 122 -12.97 24.18 2.45
C GLY A 122 -11.61 23.71 2.99
N GLY A 123 -10.92 22.80 2.30
CA GLY A 123 -9.62 22.29 2.76
C GLY A 123 -9.69 21.46 4.05
N ILE A 124 -10.88 21.04 4.45
CA ILE A 124 -11.10 20.22 5.65
C ILE A 124 -10.47 18.82 5.54
N HIS A 125 -10.25 18.36 4.30
CA HIS A 125 -9.63 17.06 3.99
C HIS A 125 -8.18 17.18 3.55
N ARG A 126 -7.50 18.30 3.87
CA ARG A 126 -6.15 18.59 3.35
C ARG A 126 -5.13 17.49 3.68
N HIS A 127 -5.22 16.86 4.85
CA HIS A 127 -4.25 15.84 5.26
C HIS A 127 -4.49 14.54 4.47
N ARG A 128 -5.75 14.17 4.28
CA ARG A 128 -6.12 13.05 3.42
C ARG A 128 -5.75 13.30 1.95
N GLU A 129 -6.04 14.48 1.42
CA GLU A 129 -5.69 14.84 0.03
C GLU A 129 -4.16 14.82 -0.19
N ALA A 130 -3.39 15.33 0.77
CA ALA A 130 -1.94 15.24 0.74
C ALA A 130 -1.47 13.77 0.72
N LEU A 131 -2.03 12.92 1.59
CA LEU A 131 -1.69 11.50 1.62
C LEU A 131 -2.03 10.80 0.30
N ASP A 132 -3.25 10.99 -0.21
CA ASP A 132 -3.73 10.39 -1.45
C ASP A 132 -2.85 10.83 -2.64
N ARG A 133 -2.45 12.10 -2.68
CA ARG A 133 -1.52 12.62 -3.70
C ARG A 133 -0.13 11.97 -3.60
N SER A 134 0.43 11.79 -2.41
CA SER A 134 1.69 11.06 -2.23
C SER A 134 1.58 9.60 -2.69
N MET A 135 0.49 8.91 -2.33
CA MET A 135 0.23 7.53 -2.77
C MET A 135 0.08 7.44 -4.29
N GLU A 136 -0.57 8.41 -4.92
CA GLU A 136 -0.73 8.49 -6.37
C GLU A 136 0.60 8.73 -7.08
N LEU A 137 1.46 9.63 -6.57
CA LEU A 137 2.80 9.86 -7.11
C LEU A 137 3.62 8.57 -7.15
N ILE A 138 3.68 7.84 -6.02
CA ILE A 138 4.37 6.54 -5.92
C ILE A 138 3.80 5.55 -6.94
N ASN A 139 2.49 5.32 -6.89
CA ASN A 139 1.85 4.31 -7.73
C ASN A 139 1.98 4.64 -9.23
N THR A 140 1.95 5.91 -9.60
CA THR A 140 2.12 6.35 -10.99
C THR A 140 3.55 6.12 -11.47
N ALA A 141 4.54 6.48 -10.67
CA ALA A 141 5.94 6.31 -11.02
C ALA A 141 6.32 4.84 -11.16
N VAL A 142 5.93 3.99 -10.20
CA VAL A 142 6.21 2.55 -10.24
C VAL A 142 5.45 1.87 -11.39
N ASN A 143 4.19 2.26 -11.66
CA ASN A 143 3.47 1.72 -12.81
C ASN A 143 4.15 2.06 -14.13
N ARG A 144 4.56 3.32 -14.29
CA ARG A 144 5.26 3.78 -15.49
C ARG A 144 6.55 3.01 -15.71
N TYR A 145 7.36 2.85 -14.65
CA TYR A 145 8.57 2.04 -14.70
C TYR A 145 8.29 0.64 -15.26
N PHE A 146 7.27 -0.06 -14.75
CA PHE A 146 6.95 -1.40 -15.26
C PHE A 146 6.36 -1.43 -16.68
N GLU A 147 5.61 -0.40 -17.09
CA GLU A 147 5.17 -0.30 -18.50
C GLU A 147 6.36 -0.11 -19.43
N ASP A 148 7.33 0.73 -19.07
CA ASP A 148 8.55 0.97 -19.86
C ASP A 148 9.43 -0.28 -19.94
N GLN A 149 9.43 -1.14 -18.91
CA GLN A 149 10.17 -2.40 -18.89
C GLN A 149 9.47 -3.55 -19.63
N LYS A 150 8.20 -3.40 -19.99
CA LYS A 150 7.37 -4.50 -20.52
C LYS A 150 7.92 -5.04 -21.84
N GLU A 151 8.37 -4.19 -22.75
CA GLU A 151 8.93 -4.63 -24.04
C GLU A 151 10.25 -5.39 -23.82
N ALA A 152 11.16 -4.82 -23.02
CA ALA A 152 12.45 -5.44 -22.68
C ALA A 152 12.28 -6.83 -22.02
N LEU A 153 11.27 -7.00 -21.15
CA LEU A 153 10.92 -8.28 -20.54
C LEU A 153 10.57 -9.37 -21.56
N GLN A 154 9.93 -8.99 -22.68
CA GLN A 154 9.49 -9.93 -23.71
C GLN A 154 10.60 -10.29 -24.72
N GLU A 155 11.66 -9.47 -24.82
CA GLU A 155 12.73 -9.66 -25.80
C GLU A 155 13.50 -10.97 -25.59
N SER A 156 13.84 -11.29 -24.34
CA SER A 156 14.63 -12.48 -24.03
C SER A 156 13.83 -13.77 -24.24
N TYR A 157 12.60 -13.81 -23.75
CA TYR A 157 11.67 -14.92 -23.94
C TYR A 157 10.25 -14.45 -23.54
N PRO A 158 9.19 -14.84 -24.29
CA PRO A 158 7.84 -14.42 -23.93
C PRO A 158 7.44 -14.88 -22.53
N CYS A 159 6.88 -13.97 -21.74
CA CYS A 159 6.38 -14.25 -20.40
C CYS A 159 5.03 -13.57 -20.20
N TYR A 160 4.21 -14.09 -19.29
CA TYR A 160 3.02 -13.37 -18.84
C TYR A 160 3.40 -12.48 -17.66
N PHE A 161 3.05 -11.19 -17.72
CA PHE A 161 3.32 -10.22 -16.66
C PHE A 161 2.01 -9.57 -16.23
N GLU A 162 1.66 -9.71 -14.96
CA GLU A 162 0.43 -9.16 -14.38
C GLU A 162 0.75 -8.32 -13.15
N LYS A 163 0.07 -7.17 -13.03
CA LYS A 163 0.20 -6.25 -11.91
C LYS A 163 -1.11 -6.13 -11.15
N PHE A 164 -1.01 -6.00 -9.84
CA PHE A 164 -2.12 -5.76 -8.95
C PHE A 164 -1.87 -4.48 -8.17
N ARG A 165 -2.87 -3.60 -8.14
CA ARG A 165 -2.83 -2.38 -7.33
C ARG A 165 -3.50 -2.64 -5.99
N THR A 166 -2.76 -2.42 -4.91
CA THR A 166 -3.28 -2.37 -3.54
C THR A 166 -3.00 -0.97 -2.98
N ASP A 167 -2.37 -0.86 -1.81
CA ASP A 167 -1.78 0.39 -1.36
C ASP A 167 -0.48 0.70 -2.12
N GLY A 168 0.20 -0.34 -2.60
CA GLY A 168 1.31 -0.26 -3.55
C GLY A 168 1.06 -1.12 -4.79
N ILE A 169 2.11 -1.74 -5.30
CA ILE A 169 2.07 -2.58 -6.51
C ILE A 169 2.64 -3.96 -6.22
N GLU A 170 1.85 -4.98 -6.52
CA GLU A 170 2.29 -6.36 -6.59
C GLU A 170 2.34 -6.81 -8.05
N TYR A 171 3.16 -7.80 -8.36
CA TYR A 171 3.19 -8.39 -9.68
C TYR A 171 3.50 -9.88 -9.65
N ASP A 172 2.97 -10.58 -10.65
CA ASP A 172 3.30 -11.94 -10.99
C ASP A 172 3.88 -12.00 -12.40
N ILE A 173 4.90 -12.82 -12.57
CA ILE A 173 5.43 -13.20 -13.87
C ILE A 173 5.37 -14.71 -14.00
N TYR A 174 4.86 -15.20 -15.13
CA TYR A 174 4.89 -16.62 -15.48
C TYR A 174 5.70 -16.83 -16.74
N ILE A 175 6.70 -17.71 -16.66
CA ILE A 175 7.58 -18.05 -17.78
C ILE A 175 7.76 -19.56 -17.87
N GLY A 176 7.70 -20.13 -19.07
CA GLY A 176 7.87 -21.56 -19.27
C GLY A 176 7.53 -21.98 -20.70
N GLN A 177 7.77 -23.25 -21.02
CA GLN A 177 7.59 -23.77 -22.38
C GLN A 177 6.14 -23.65 -22.87
N SER A 178 5.15 -23.74 -21.97
CA SER A 178 3.73 -23.63 -22.32
C SER A 178 3.31 -22.22 -22.71
N ILE A 179 4.04 -21.17 -22.30
CA ILE A 179 3.75 -19.77 -22.65
C ILE A 179 4.02 -19.51 -24.14
N ALA A 180 5.09 -20.10 -24.70
CA ALA A 180 5.46 -19.95 -26.10
C ALA A 180 5.87 -21.31 -26.70
N PRO A 181 4.90 -22.16 -27.10
CA PRO A 181 5.15 -23.52 -27.57
C PRO A 181 6.11 -23.60 -28.77
N ASP A 182 6.10 -22.58 -29.63
CA ASP A 182 6.95 -22.51 -30.84
C ASP A 182 8.38 -22.01 -30.55
N LYS A 183 8.69 -21.62 -29.31
CA LYS A 183 10.01 -21.14 -28.90
C LYS A 183 10.59 -22.05 -27.81
N PRO A 184 11.73 -22.73 -28.04
CA PRO A 184 12.34 -23.58 -27.03
C PRO A 184 12.68 -22.79 -25.75
N PHE A 185 12.12 -23.22 -24.62
CA PHE A 185 12.44 -22.65 -23.32
C PHE A 185 13.77 -23.21 -22.80
N ASN A 186 14.56 -22.34 -22.18
CA ASN A 186 15.78 -22.71 -21.48
C ASN A 186 15.84 -22.01 -20.13
N HIS A 187 16.41 -22.68 -19.13
CA HIS A 187 16.59 -22.13 -17.79
C HIS A 187 17.43 -20.84 -17.76
N PHE A 188 18.26 -20.57 -18.77
CA PHE A 188 18.93 -19.26 -18.91
C PHE A 188 17.94 -18.10 -19.09
N HIS A 189 16.78 -18.32 -19.71
CA HIS A 189 15.73 -17.30 -19.79
C HIS A 189 15.16 -16.97 -18.39
N LEU A 190 14.94 -17.99 -17.55
CA LEU A 190 14.51 -17.79 -16.16
C LEU A 190 15.58 -17.06 -15.34
N LYS A 191 16.86 -17.41 -15.52
CA LYS A 191 17.98 -16.71 -14.88
C LYS A 191 18.03 -15.22 -15.24
N ASN A 192 17.85 -14.90 -16.51
CA ASN A 192 17.78 -13.51 -16.97
C ASN A 192 16.63 -12.75 -16.27
N LEU A 193 15.45 -13.37 -16.21
CA LEU A 193 14.27 -12.75 -15.59
C LEU A 193 14.43 -12.56 -14.07
N ARG A 194 15.11 -13.48 -13.36
CA ARG A 194 15.42 -13.32 -11.93
C ARG A 194 16.41 -12.20 -11.65
N LEU A 195 17.44 -12.05 -12.50
CA LEU A 195 18.36 -10.91 -12.41
C LEU A 195 17.63 -9.59 -12.68
N TRP A 196 16.74 -9.57 -13.68
CA TRP A 196 15.86 -8.42 -13.91
C TRP A 196 14.98 -8.14 -12.69
N GLN A 197 14.43 -9.16 -12.02
CA GLN A 197 13.57 -8.99 -10.85
C GLN A 197 14.30 -8.29 -9.68
N LEU A 198 15.55 -8.67 -9.42
CA LEU A 198 16.37 -7.99 -8.42
C LEU A 198 16.70 -6.56 -8.83
N SER A 199 17.11 -6.38 -10.09
CA SER A 199 17.49 -5.07 -10.62
C SER A 199 16.30 -4.10 -10.60
N SER A 200 15.10 -4.56 -10.96
CA SER A 200 13.90 -3.74 -10.96
C SER A 200 13.48 -3.32 -9.55
N MET A 201 13.63 -4.19 -8.55
CA MET A 201 13.39 -3.82 -7.15
C MET A 201 14.35 -2.73 -6.66
N ILE A 202 15.62 -2.78 -7.07
CA ILE A 202 16.62 -1.73 -6.76
C ILE A 202 16.23 -0.41 -7.40
N GLU A 203 15.91 -0.42 -8.70
CA GLU A 203 15.56 0.80 -9.44
C GLU A 203 14.26 1.42 -8.94
N VAL A 204 13.24 0.60 -8.63
CA VAL A 204 12.01 1.09 -8.01
C VAL A 204 12.28 1.68 -6.62
N ALA A 205 13.14 1.06 -5.81
CA ALA A 205 13.49 1.59 -4.50
C ALA A 205 14.23 2.94 -4.56
N ARG A 206 15.02 3.16 -5.63
CA ARG A 206 15.65 4.46 -5.93
C ARG A 206 14.63 5.48 -6.39
N LEU A 207 13.83 5.11 -7.39
CA LEU A 207 12.75 5.94 -7.94
C LEU A 207 11.81 6.47 -6.86
N THR A 208 11.29 5.60 -5.98
CA THR A 208 10.33 6.02 -4.96
C THR A 208 10.97 6.86 -3.86
N ARG A 209 12.28 6.70 -3.63
CA ARG A 209 13.02 7.53 -2.67
C ARG A 209 13.28 8.93 -3.21
N ASP A 210 13.60 9.05 -4.49
CA ASP A 210 13.86 10.36 -5.10
C ASP A 210 12.59 11.24 -5.12
N LEU A 211 11.42 10.60 -5.19
CA LEU A 211 10.12 11.27 -5.07
C LEU A 211 9.82 11.84 -3.67
N LEU A 212 10.55 11.47 -2.62
CA LEU A 212 10.25 11.93 -1.24
C LEU A 212 10.15 13.45 -1.14
N SER A 213 11.02 14.17 -1.86
CA SER A 213 11.04 15.64 -1.86
C SER A 213 9.84 16.29 -2.55
N GLU A 214 9.11 15.55 -3.38
CA GLU A 214 7.93 16.01 -4.12
C GLU A 214 6.62 15.65 -3.38
N MET A 215 6.70 14.77 -2.39
CA MET A 215 5.53 14.27 -1.67
C MET A 215 5.04 15.28 -0.63
N PRO A 216 3.77 15.71 -0.66
CA PRO A 216 3.21 16.56 0.39
C PRO A 216 3.15 15.84 1.75
N ARG A 217 3.11 14.51 1.75
CA ARG A 217 3.30 13.64 2.92
C ARG A 217 4.36 12.59 2.58
N GLU A 218 5.50 12.59 3.27
CA GLU A 218 6.55 11.61 3.02
C GLU A 218 6.05 10.18 3.27
N LEU A 219 6.17 9.34 2.25
CA LEU A 219 5.81 7.93 2.29
C LEU A 219 6.98 7.09 1.76
N HIS A 220 7.33 6.06 2.50
CA HIS A 220 8.38 5.13 2.09
C HIS A 220 7.78 3.86 1.51
N THR A 221 8.47 3.25 0.56
CA THR A 221 8.11 1.93 0.04
C THR A 221 9.03 0.85 0.62
N THR A 222 8.58 -0.40 0.55
CA THR A 222 9.38 -1.57 0.89
C THR A 222 9.30 -2.61 -0.22
N GLN A 223 10.40 -3.30 -0.49
CA GLN A 223 10.53 -4.26 -1.59
C GLN A 223 10.56 -5.69 -1.04
N LEU A 224 9.75 -6.56 -1.63
CA LEU A 224 9.66 -7.96 -1.28
C LEU A 224 9.61 -8.84 -2.53
N ILE A 225 10.37 -9.93 -2.52
CA ILE A 225 10.33 -11.01 -3.51
C ILE A 225 10.00 -12.30 -2.77
N PHE A 226 9.04 -13.05 -3.29
CA PHE A 226 8.84 -14.44 -2.87
C PHE A 226 9.51 -15.37 -3.87
N VAL A 227 10.55 -16.06 -3.41
CA VAL A 227 11.33 -16.98 -4.22
C VAL A 227 10.66 -18.34 -4.23
N HIS A 228 10.22 -18.74 -5.41
CA HIS A 228 9.62 -20.05 -5.66
C HIS A 228 10.30 -20.70 -6.87
N ASN A 229 10.94 -21.85 -6.66
CA ASN A 229 11.72 -22.54 -7.69
C ASN A 229 11.01 -23.75 -8.30
N HIS A 230 9.76 -24.00 -7.93
CA HIS A 230 8.95 -25.08 -8.49
C HIS A 230 8.03 -24.53 -9.56
N MET A 231 7.78 -25.36 -10.58
CA MET A 231 6.80 -25.06 -11.61
C MET A 231 5.39 -25.20 -11.03
N ILE A 232 4.46 -24.40 -11.53
CA ILE A 232 3.05 -24.43 -11.18
C ILE A 232 2.20 -24.45 -12.45
N ASP A 233 0.95 -24.84 -12.28
CA ASP A 233 -0.07 -24.76 -13.32
C ASP A 233 -0.97 -23.57 -13.04
N ILE A 234 -1.32 -22.82 -14.10
CA ILE A 234 -2.18 -21.65 -14.01
C ILE A 234 -3.30 -21.73 -15.06
N SER A 235 -4.48 -21.23 -14.72
CA SER A 235 -5.58 -21.07 -15.66
C SER A 235 -6.28 -19.74 -15.53
N PHE A 236 -6.82 -19.27 -16.64
CA PHE A 236 -7.46 -17.98 -16.74
C PHE A 236 -8.89 -18.06 -16.21
N ARG A 237 -9.12 -17.39 -15.08
CA ARG A 237 -10.44 -17.26 -14.47
C ARG A 237 -11.19 -16.13 -15.15
N THR A 238 -12.19 -16.46 -15.96
CA THR A 238 -12.93 -15.48 -16.78
C THR A 238 -13.73 -14.48 -15.94
N ASP A 239 -14.24 -14.93 -14.79
CA ASP A 239 -14.94 -14.13 -13.80
C ASP A 239 -14.02 -13.07 -13.16
N GLU A 240 -12.78 -13.45 -12.84
CA GLU A 240 -11.79 -12.56 -12.21
C GLU A 240 -10.88 -11.84 -13.21
N ARG A 241 -10.94 -12.23 -14.49
CA ARG A 241 -10.11 -11.74 -15.61
C ARG A 241 -8.60 -11.80 -15.32
N LYS A 242 -8.16 -12.84 -14.62
CA LYS A 242 -6.75 -13.07 -14.24
C LYS A 242 -6.39 -14.55 -14.23
N PHE A 243 -5.10 -14.84 -14.21
CA PHE A 243 -4.64 -16.20 -13.96
C PHE A 243 -4.73 -16.52 -12.46
N ASP A 244 -5.26 -17.70 -12.17
CA ASP A 244 -5.22 -18.29 -10.84
C ASP A 244 -4.53 -19.64 -10.92
N VAL A 245 -4.15 -20.14 -9.76
CA VAL A 245 -3.31 -21.30 -9.63
C VAL A 245 -4.16 -22.57 -9.56
N GLU A 246 -3.84 -23.56 -10.38
CA GLU A 246 -4.57 -24.83 -10.44
C GLU A 246 -3.97 -25.89 -9.52
N GLY A 247 -4.83 -26.73 -8.94
CA GLY A 247 -4.42 -27.93 -8.20
C GLY A 247 -4.05 -27.69 -6.74
N ALA A 248 -4.33 -28.69 -5.89
CA ALA A 248 -4.14 -28.61 -4.44
C ALA A 248 -2.68 -28.36 -4.02
N TYR A 249 -1.73 -28.83 -4.83
CA TYR A 249 -0.29 -28.64 -4.58
C TYR A 249 0.16 -27.19 -4.73
N ASN A 250 -0.47 -26.43 -5.64
CA ASN A 250 -0.07 -25.07 -5.94
C ASN A 250 -0.80 -24.03 -5.05
N ILE A 251 -1.86 -24.44 -4.32
CA ILE A 251 -2.56 -23.59 -3.32
C ILE A 251 -1.60 -23.03 -2.28
N ARG A 252 -0.55 -23.79 -1.91
CA ARG A 252 0.46 -23.33 -0.94
C ARG A 252 1.17 -22.06 -1.43
N TYR A 253 1.49 -21.95 -2.72
CA TYR A 253 2.11 -20.75 -3.31
C TYR A 253 1.22 -19.52 -3.11
N GLN A 254 -0.07 -19.63 -3.47
CA GLN A 254 -1.04 -18.54 -3.29
C GLN A 254 -1.28 -18.18 -1.83
N MET A 255 -1.32 -19.18 -0.94
CA MET A 255 -1.52 -18.97 0.49
C MET A 255 -0.35 -18.20 1.11
N ILE A 256 0.90 -18.50 0.71
CA ILE A 256 2.10 -17.80 1.20
C ILE A 256 2.06 -16.34 0.77
N LYS A 257 1.86 -16.06 -0.54
CA LYS A 257 1.80 -14.69 -1.07
C LYS A 257 0.85 -13.78 -0.28
N LYS A 258 -0.33 -14.29 0.07
CA LYS A 258 -1.35 -13.55 0.82
C LYS A 258 -0.99 -13.25 2.29
N ARG A 259 0.13 -13.74 2.80
CA ARG A 259 0.46 -13.72 4.24
C ARG A 259 1.86 -13.21 4.56
N ILE A 260 2.70 -13.05 3.55
CA ILE A 260 4.09 -12.62 3.72
C ILE A 260 4.26 -11.10 3.74
N ASP A 261 3.23 -10.32 3.40
CA ASP A 261 3.27 -8.85 3.36
C ASP A 261 3.67 -8.25 4.71
N LYS A 262 3.13 -8.78 5.82
CA LYS A 262 3.31 -8.26 7.18
C LYS A 262 4.12 -9.17 8.11
N VAL A 263 4.82 -10.15 7.55
CA VAL A 263 5.61 -11.12 8.31
C VAL A 263 6.72 -10.43 9.11
N ARG A 264 6.95 -10.92 10.33
CA ARG A 264 8.00 -10.45 11.23
C ARG A 264 9.18 -11.40 11.32
N ILE A 265 10.31 -10.86 11.75
CA ILE A 265 11.48 -11.67 12.11
C ILE A 265 11.12 -12.48 13.36
N LYS A 266 11.50 -13.76 13.36
CA LYS A 266 11.25 -14.68 14.47
C LYS A 266 11.79 -14.12 15.78
N ASN A 267 11.01 -14.23 16.85
CA ASN A 267 11.33 -13.68 18.17
C ASN A 267 11.55 -12.16 18.20
N SER A 268 11.02 -11.41 17.21
CA SER A 268 11.10 -9.95 17.14
C SER A 268 9.75 -9.33 16.78
N GLN A 269 9.58 -8.05 17.10
CA GLN A 269 8.44 -7.24 16.60
C GLN A 269 8.77 -6.52 15.29
N GLU A 270 10.00 -6.67 14.79
CA GLU A 270 10.46 -6.06 13.56
C GLU A 270 9.82 -6.72 12.33
N ARG A 271 9.18 -5.91 11.48
CA ARG A 271 8.70 -6.35 10.16
C ARG A 271 9.89 -6.73 9.29
N LEU A 272 9.78 -7.81 8.52
CA LEU A 272 10.85 -8.22 7.60
C LEU A 272 11.19 -7.11 6.60
N THR A 273 10.16 -6.57 5.95
CA THR A 273 10.31 -5.52 4.94
C THR A 273 10.65 -4.18 5.59
N GLN A 274 11.66 -3.51 5.07
CA GLN A 274 12.16 -2.24 5.57
C GLN A 274 12.45 -1.30 4.39
N PRO A 275 12.20 0.02 4.53
CA PRO A 275 12.63 0.98 3.53
C PRO A 275 14.13 0.89 3.27
N GLY A 276 14.52 1.05 2.00
CA GLY A 276 15.91 0.95 1.59
C GLY A 276 16.46 -0.47 1.55
N LYS A 277 15.61 -1.49 1.70
CA LYS A 277 16.01 -2.90 1.66
C LYS A 277 15.08 -3.73 0.78
N ILE A 278 15.64 -4.79 0.19
CA ILE A 278 14.91 -5.83 -0.53
C ILE A 278 14.88 -7.08 0.34
N ALA A 279 13.67 -7.60 0.61
CA ALA A 279 13.48 -8.85 1.32
C ALA A 279 13.17 -9.99 0.34
N LEU A 280 13.97 -11.06 0.35
CA LEU A 280 13.75 -12.26 -0.44
C LEU A 280 13.31 -13.38 0.50
N ILE A 281 12.06 -13.80 0.42
CA ILE A 281 11.51 -14.89 1.24
C ILE A 281 11.62 -16.21 0.48
N TYR A 282 12.06 -17.27 1.15
CA TYR A 282 12.19 -18.60 0.58
C TYR A 282 11.87 -19.69 1.60
N LEU A 283 11.53 -20.90 1.12
CA LEU A 283 11.25 -22.06 1.99
C LEU A 283 12.50 -22.90 2.22
N HIS A 284 13.24 -23.20 1.17
CA HIS A 284 14.40 -24.08 1.23
C HIS A 284 15.64 -23.37 0.70
N GLN A 285 16.82 -23.68 1.25
CA GLN A 285 18.08 -23.06 0.82
C GLN A 285 18.32 -23.21 -0.69
N ARG A 286 17.95 -24.36 -1.26
CA ARG A 286 18.03 -24.62 -2.71
C ARG A 286 17.21 -23.65 -3.56
N ASP A 287 16.17 -23.04 -3.00
CA ASP A 287 15.32 -22.11 -3.73
C ASP A 287 16.06 -20.77 -3.96
N ILE A 288 16.94 -20.37 -3.03
CA ILE A 288 17.68 -19.11 -3.12
C ILE A 288 19.03 -19.25 -3.86
N GLU A 289 19.54 -20.46 -4.06
CA GLU A 289 20.84 -20.71 -4.69
C GLU A 289 20.99 -20.03 -6.06
N ASP A 290 19.93 -20.00 -6.87
CA ASP A 290 19.95 -19.34 -8.18
C ASP A 290 20.03 -17.80 -8.09
N TYR A 291 19.67 -17.20 -6.95
CA TYR A 291 19.74 -15.75 -6.73
C TYR A 291 21.10 -15.30 -6.18
N LEU A 292 21.82 -16.16 -5.46
CA LEU A 292 23.09 -15.80 -4.81
C LEU A 292 24.13 -15.21 -5.77
N PRO A 293 24.37 -15.79 -6.98
CA PRO A 293 25.30 -15.20 -7.95
C PRO A 293 24.88 -13.79 -8.42
N PHE A 294 23.57 -13.54 -8.55
CA PHE A 294 23.05 -12.24 -8.95
C PHE A 294 23.18 -11.21 -7.84
N ILE A 295 22.92 -11.61 -6.58
CA ILE A 295 23.13 -10.76 -5.42
C ILE A 295 24.59 -10.35 -5.34
N HIS A 296 25.51 -11.31 -5.44
CA HIS A 296 26.95 -11.03 -5.43
C HIS A 296 27.36 -10.09 -6.58
N TYR A 297 26.88 -10.34 -7.80
CA TYR A 297 27.12 -9.45 -8.94
C TYR A 297 26.65 -8.02 -8.65
N LEU A 298 25.42 -7.85 -8.13
CA LEU A 298 24.84 -6.54 -7.83
C LEU A 298 25.55 -5.83 -6.66
N GLN A 299 26.17 -6.57 -5.73
CA GLN A 299 27.01 -6.02 -4.67
C GLN A 299 28.34 -5.50 -5.25
N GLU A 300 29.00 -6.28 -6.10
CA GLU A 300 30.24 -5.88 -6.77
C GLU A 300 30.05 -4.66 -7.69
N THR A 301 28.90 -4.57 -8.37
CA THR A 301 28.54 -3.39 -9.17
C THR A 301 28.00 -2.22 -8.35
N LYS A 302 27.98 -2.33 -7.01
CA LYS A 302 27.51 -1.29 -6.07
C LYS A 302 26.05 -0.87 -6.26
N SER A 303 25.22 -1.80 -6.72
CA SER A 303 23.75 -1.64 -6.75
C SER A 303 23.12 -2.09 -5.42
N LEU A 304 23.76 -3.04 -4.73
CA LEU A 304 23.42 -3.48 -3.38
C LEU A 304 24.57 -3.22 -2.41
N GLU A 305 24.22 -3.08 -1.13
CA GLU A 305 25.19 -3.05 -0.04
C GLU A 305 25.87 -4.42 0.14
N PRO A 306 27.14 -4.47 0.58
CA PRO A 306 27.91 -5.71 0.67
C PRO A 306 27.42 -6.67 1.76
N VAL A 307 26.61 -6.18 2.71
CA VAL A 307 26.11 -6.99 3.83
C VAL A 307 24.76 -7.59 3.47
N THR A 308 24.66 -8.91 3.57
CA THR A 308 23.41 -9.67 3.46
C THR A 308 23.00 -10.14 4.85
N GLU A 309 21.76 -9.86 5.24
CA GLU A 309 21.18 -10.37 6.48
C GLU A 309 20.44 -11.68 6.20
N GLU A 310 20.80 -12.77 6.90
CA GLU A 310 20.03 -14.02 6.89
C GLU A 310 19.09 -14.06 8.09
N LEU A 311 17.79 -14.26 7.84
CA LEU A 311 16.74 -14.12 8.84
C LEU A 311 15.82 -15.34 8.87
N GLU A 312 15.39 -15.73 10.07
CA GLU A 312 14.26 -16.63 10.28
C GLU A 312 12.99 -15.81 10.50
N LEU A 313 11.87 -16.25 9.93
CA LEU A 313 10.59 -15.56 10.06
C LEU A 313 9.68 -16.25 11.08
N GLU A 314 8.73 -15.50 11.62
CA GLU A 314 7.69 -16.06 12.48
C GLU A 314 6.84 -17.11 11.74
N ASP A 315 6.31 -18.08 12.49
CA ASP A 315 5.37 -19.04 11.92
C ASP A 315 4.03 -18.36 11.65
N LEU A 316 3.52 -18.54 10.43
CA LEU A 316 2.19 -18.08 10.03
C LEU A 316 1.23 -19.28 10.09
N GLN A 317 -0.08 -19.04 10.19
CA GLN A 317 -1.04 -20.14 10.37
C GLN A 317 -0.97 -21.16 9.20
N GLY A 318 -0.41 -22.36 9.43
CA GLY A 318 -0.23 -23.37 8.38
C GLY A 318 1.00 -23.16 7.48
N LEU A 319 1.93 -22.28 7.85
CA LEU A 319 3.23 -22.05 7.20
C LEU A 319 4.30 -21.88 8.27
N SER A 320 5.28 -22.77 8.30
CA SER A 320 6.41 -22.70 9.23
C SER A 320 7.74 -22.83 8.51
N GLY A 321 8.80 -22.33 9.15
CA GLY A 321 10.16 -22.45 8.65
C GLY A 321 10.49 -21.55 7.45
N LEU A 322 9.77 -20.45 7.27
CA LEU A 322 10.13 -19.44 6.27
C LEU A 322 11.45 -18.75 6.68
N ARG A 323 12.33 -18.56 5.69
CA ARG A 323 13.59 -17.84 5.84
C ARG A 323 13.60 -16.67 4.88
N ALA A 324 14.45 -15.68 5.16
CA ALA A 324 14.63 -14.56 4.27
C ALA A 324 16.09 -14.12 4.17
N LEU A 325 16.46 -13.61 2.99
CA LEU A 325 17.59 -12.71 2.84
C LEU A 325 17.07 -11.28 2.85
N ARG A 326 17.76 -10.38 3.54
CA ARG A 326 17.49 -8.96 3.47
C ARG A 326 18.74 -8.21 3.02
N LEU A 327 18.58 -7.44 1.94
CA LEU A 327 19.66 -6.81 1.19
C LEU A 327 19.48 -5.29 1.23
N GLY A 328 20.53 -4.54 1.58
CA GLY A 328 20.53 -3.08 1.51
C GLY A 328 20.62 -2.58 0.08
N VAL A 329 19.80 -1.58 -0.28
CA VAL A 329 19.89 -0.90 -1.57
C VAL A 329 20.98 0.17 -1.50
N ALA A 330 21.93 0.12 -2.42
CA ALA A 330 22.97 1.14 -2.50
C ALA A 330 22.42 2.39 -3.19
N TYR A 331 22.56 3.50 -2.51
CA TYR A 331 22.06 4.79 -2.93
C TYR A 331 23.22 5.77 -3.09
N SER A 332 23.97 5.59 -4.17
CA SER A 332 25.11 6.44 -4.55
C SER A 332 24.68 7.74 -5.21
#